data_AF-A0A957SZ35-F1
#
_entry.id   AF-A0A957SZ35-F1
#
_cell.length_a   1.000
_cell.length_b   1.000
_cell.length_c   1.000
_cell.angle_alpha   90.00
_cell.angle_beta   90.00
_cell.angle_gamma   90.00
#
_symmetry.space_group_name_H-M   'P 1'
#
loop_
_entity.id
_entity.type
_entity.pdbx_description
1 polymer ?
#
loop_
_entity_poly.entity_id
_entity_poly.type
_entity_poly.pdbx_seq_one_letter_code
_entity_poly.pdbx_strand_id
1 'polypeptide(L)' 'CVVAMSAAITDEGAIDFAVGFYQALGYGKSVQSAFALGLSQIALDGLDETAIPQLIATGDKAAGLHFAHP' A
#
# COMPACT_ATOMS: atom_id res chain seq x y z
N CYS A 1 -5.43 -7.55 -8.47
CA CYS A 1 -5.17 -6.18 -7.97
C CYS A 1 -3.70 -5.88 -8.22
N VAL A 2 -3.40 -4.64 -8.59
CA VAL A 2 -2.04 -4.16 -8.87
C VAL A 2 -1.86 -2.85 -8.12
N VAL A 3 -0.71 -2.67 -7.47
CA VAL A 3 -0.27 -1.36 -6.99
C VAL A 3 0.60 -0.76 -8.09
N ALA A 4 0.18 0.39 -8.62
CA ALA A 4 0.88 1.14 -9.65
C ALA A 4 1.43 2.44 -9.08
N MET A 5 2.36 3.07 -9.80
CA MET A 5 2.90 4.40 -9.48
C MET A 5 2.57 5.34 -10.63
N SER A 6 1.92 6.47 -10.33
CA SER A 6 1.52 7.47 -11.34
C SER A 6 2.70 8.36 -11.78
N ALA A 7 3.74 8.45 -10.96
CA ALA A 7 4.98 9.17 -11.18
C ALA A 7 6.14 8.41 -10.52
N ALA A 8 7.37 8.90 -10.68
CA ALA A 8 8.50 8.42 -9.89
C ALA A 8 8.28 8.78 -8.41
N ILE A 9 8.46 7.79 -7.54
CA ILE A 9 8.48 7.95 -6.08
C ILE A 9 9.94 7.94 -5.63
N THR A 10 10.27 8.68 -4.57
CA THR A 10 11.60 8.61 -3.96
C THR A 10 11.87 7.24 -3.34
N ASP A 11 13.14 6.92 -3.15
CA ASP A 11 13.55 5.69 -2.46
C ASP A 11 13.00 5.64 -1.03
N GLU A 12 12.97 6.78 -0.32
CA GLU A 12 12.44 6.91 1.04
C GLU A 12 10.93 6.61 1.06
N GLY A 13 10.13 7.30 0.23
CA GLY A 13 8.70 7.04 0.14
C GLY A 13 8.35 5.61 -0.32
N ALA A 14 9.17 5.01 -1.19
CA ALA A 14 9.00 3.61 -1.60
C ALA A 14 9.25 2.63 -0.43
N ILE A 15 10.27 2.89 0.39
CA ILE A 15 10.58 2.10 1.59
C ILE A 15 9.46 2.23 2.61
N ASP A 16 9.01 3.45 2.92
CA ASP A 16 7.97 3.70 3.94
C ASP A 16 6.64 3.08 3.54
N PHE A 17 6.28 3.21 2.26
CA PHE A 17 5.13 2.51 1.68
C PHE A 17 5.25 1.01 1.87
N ALA A 18 6.39 0.42 1.50
CA ALA A 18 6.61 -1.02 1.58
C ALA A 18 6.54 -1.53 3.03
N VAL A 19 7.10 -0.78 3.99
CA VAL A 19 7.03 -1.09 5.42
C VAL A 19 5.56 -1.21 5.85
N GLY A 20 4.75 -0.17 5.62
CA GLY A 20 3.34 -0.19 6.02
C GLY A 20 2.52 -1.24 5.28
N PHE A 21 2.71 -1.34 3.97
CA PHE A 21 1.98 -2.28 3.12
C PHE A 21 2.24 -3.74 3.53
N TYR A 22 3.50 -4.16 3.59
CA TYR A 22 3.83 -5.54 3.91
C TYR A 22 3.60 -5.88 5.39
N GLN A 23 3.72 -4.91 6.29
CA GLN A 23 3.33 -5.10 7.69
C GLN A 23 1.83 -5.46 7.81
N ALA A 24 0.94 -4.70 7.18
CA ALA A 24 -0.49 -4.99 7.19
C ALA A 24 -0.82 -6.35 6.54
N LEU A 25 -0.18 -6.69 5.42
CA LEU A 25 -0.35 -8.01 4.79
C LEU A 25 0.10 -9.14 5.73
N GLY A 26 1.24 -8.97 6.42
CA GLY A 26 1.74 -9.93 7.42
C GLY A 26 0.77 -10.12 8.60
N TYR A 27 0.01 -9.09 8.97
CA TYR A 27 -1.07 -9.17 9.95
C TYR A 27 -2.41 -9.67 9.39
N GLY A 28 -2.44 -10.20 8.17
CA GLY A 28 -3.64 -10.75 7.55
C GLY A 28 -4.68 -9.72 7.11
N LYS A 29 -4.31 -8.43 7.03
CA LYS A 29 -5.20 -7.39 6.51
C LYS A 29 -5.43 -7.58 5.02
N SER A 30 -6.56 -7.06 4.54
CA SER A 30 -6.86 -7.07 3.11
C SER A 30 -5.87 -6.20 2.33
N VAL A 31 -5.72 -6.45 1.03
CA VAL A 31 -4.88 -5.61 0.15
C VAL A 31 -5.30 -4.15 0.20
N GLN A 32 -6.60 -3.86 0.31
CA GLN A 32 -7.07 -2.47 0.45
C GLN A 32 -6.63 -1.83 1.77
N SER A 33 -6.77 -2.53 2.90
CA SER A 33 -6.31 -2.03 4.19
C SER A 33 -4.78 -1.92 4.26
N ALA A 34 -4.07 -2.84 3.63
CA ALA A 34 -2.62 -2.78 3.53
C ALA A 34 -2.15 -1.60 2.69
N PHE A 35 -2.81 -1.33 1.56
CA PHE A 35 -2.53 -0.17 0.73
C PHE A 35 -2.74 1.14 1.51
N ALA A 36 -3.84 1.24 2.25
CA ALA A 36 -4.10 2.40 3.11
C ALA A 36 -3.01 2.58 4.19
N LEU A 37 -2.53 1.48 4.80
CA LEU A 37 -1.44 1.57 5.79
C LEU A 37 -0.12 2.03 5.16
N GLY A 38 0.21 1.56 3.94
CA GLY A 38 1.39 2.02 3.21
C GLY A 38 1.34 3.54 2.94
N LEU A 39 0.18 4.08 2.53
CA LEU A 39 0.01 5.52 2.37
C LEU A 39 0.16 6.29 3.69
N SER A 40 -0.36 5.74 4.80
CA SER A 40 -0.20 6.36 6.11
C SER A 40 1.26 6.43 6.55
N GLN A 41 2.11 5.45 6.20
CA GLN A 41 3.54 5.51 6.55
C GLN A 41 4.27 6.63 5.80
N ILE A 42 4.08 6.75 4.47
CA ILE A 42 4.60 7.89 3.70
C ILE A 42 4.19 9.23 4.35
N ALA A 43 2.92 9.34 4.76
CA ALA A 43 2.41 10.57 5.36
C ALA A 43 3.03 10.88 6.74
N LEU A 44 3.36 9.86 7.52
CA LEU A 44 3.96 10.02 8.85
C LEU A 44 5.40 10.54 8.77
N ASP A 45 6.13 10.15 7.73
CA ASP A 45 7.48 10.64 7.44
C ASP A 45 7.47 12.04 6.76
N GLY A 46 6.27 12.62 6.57
CA GLY A 46 6.09 13.99 6.09
C GLY A 46 6.33 14.18 4.60
N LEU A 47 6.36 13.07 3.84
CA LEU A 47 6.55 13.07 2.40
C LEU A 47 5.23 13.36 1.67
N ASP A 48 5.25 14.31 0.73
CA ASP A 48 4.10 14.63 -0.13
C ASP A 48 4.01 13.68 -1.34
N GLU A 49 4.13 12.37 -1.09
CA GLU A 49 4.19 11.33 -2.12
C GLU A 49 2.99 10.37 -2.08
N THR A 50 2.06 10.56 -1.15
CA THR A 50 0.89 9.69 -0.97
C THR A 50 -0.05 9.63 -2.19
N ALA A 51 0.02 10.61 -3.09
CA ALA A 51 -0.75 10.63 -4.34
C ALA A 51 -0.13 9.75 -5.46
N ILE A 52 1.12 9.30 -5.29
CA ILE A 52 1.85 8.54 -6.31
C ILE A 52 1.40 7.08 -6.36
N PRO A 53 1.36 6.32 -5.25
CA PRO A 53 0.85 4.95 -5.28
C PRO A 53 -0.64 4.93 -5.61
N GLN A 54 -1.04 4.02 -6.48
CA GLN A 54 -2.44 3.82 -6.86
C GLN A 54 -2.81 2.34 -6.82
N LEU A 55 -3.92 2.02 -6.16
CA LEU A 55 -4.45 0.68 -6.13
C LEU A 55 -5.45 0.46 -7.27
N ILE A 56 -5.05 -0.35 -8.26
CA ILE A 56 -5.87 -0.71 -9.40
C ILE A 56 -6.44 -2.13 -9.17
N ALA A 57 -7.76 -2.20 -9.01
CA ALA A 57 -8.48 -3.46 -8.85
C ALA A 57 -9.67 -3.54 -9.81
N THR A 58 -9.86 -4.70 -10.44
CA THR A 58 -11.05 -4.99 -11.24
C THR A 58 -12.19 -5.37 -10.30
N GLY A 59 -13.15 -4.47 -10.08
CA GLY A 59 -14.26 -4.62 -9.14
C GLY A 59 -13.81 -4.52 -7.67
N ASP A 60 -14.70 -4.90 -6.74
CA ASP A 60 -14.50 -4.75 -5.28
C ASP A 60 -13.51 -5.77 -4.63
N LYS A 61 -12.61 -6.34 -5.43
CA LYS A 61 -11.82 -7.51 -5.02
C LYS A 61 -10.72 -7.18 -4.00
N ALA A 62 -10.21 -5.95 -3.94
CA ALA A 62 -9.11 -5.63 -3.03
C ALA A 62 -9.48 -5.67 -1.54
N ALA A 63 -10.75 -5.37 -1.22
CA ALA A 63 -11.28 -5.44 0.14
C ALA A 63 -11.31 -6.87 0.68
N GLY A 64 -11.57 -7.85 -0.20
CA GLY A 64 -11.66 -9.27 0.14
C GLY A 64 -10.43 -10.10 -0.22
N LEU A 65 -9.36 -9.48 -0.72
CA LEU A 65 -8.11 -10.19 -1.05
C LEU A 65 -7.19 -10.16 0.16
N HIS A 66 -6.99 -11.32 0.77
CA HIS A 66 -6.10 -11.52 1.92
C HIS A 66 -4.98 -12.48 1.52
N PHE A 67 -3.79 -12.24 2.04
CA PHE A 67 -2.70 -13.19 1.89
C PHE A 67 -2.89 -14.25 2.98
N ALA A 68 -2.94 -15.52 2.57
CA ALA A 68 -3.18 -16.63 3.49
C ALA A 68 -2.14 -16.59 4.62
N HIS A 69 -2.61 -16.58 5.86
CA HIS A 69 -1.77 -16.90 7.01
C HIS A 69 -1.63 -18.43 7.04
N PRO A 70 -0.41 -18.99 7.22
CA PRO A 70 -0.22 -20.43 7.36
C PRO A 70 -0.93 -21.00 8.59
#